data_AF-A0A1V1P838-F1
#
_entry.id   AF-A0A1V1P838-F1
#
_cell.length_a   1.000
_cell.length_b   1.000
_cell.length_c   1.000
_cell.angle_alpha   90.00
_cell.angle_beta   90.00
_cell.angle_gamma   90.00
#
_symmetry.space_group_name_H-M   'P 1'
#
loop_
_entity.id
_entity.type
_entity.pdbx_description
1 polymer ?
#
loop_
_entity_poly.entity_id
_entity_poly.type
_entity_poly.pdbx_seq_one_letter_code
_entity_poly.pdbx_strand_id
1 'polypeptide(L)'
;MGIKLSGIIVIVGNFGCGKTEVSVNLAVYQKRSGMRVKIGDLDLVNPYFRTREAKQALSNLGIDVILPPNQFLQADLPILTP
;
A
#
# COMPACT_ATOMS: atom_id res chain seq x y z
N MET A 1 20.55 10.79 -6.72
CA MET A 1 20.72 9.86 -5.58
C MET A 1 19.45 9.02 -5.50
N GLY A 2 19.53 7.70 -5.62
CA GLY A 2 18.36 6.81 -5.68
C GLY A 2 18.13 6.10 -4.35
N ILE A 3 16.86 5.89 -3.99
CA ILE A 3 16.49 5.08 -2.82
C ILE A 3 16.66 3.60 -3.19
N LYS A 4 17.63 2.91 -2.57
CA LYS A 4 17.86 1.47 -2.76
C LYS A 4 17.25 0.70 -1.60
N LEU A 5 16.15 0.01 -1.85
CA LEU A 5 15.47 -0.85 -0.87
C LEU A 5 15.24 -2.24 -1.47
N SER A 6 15.34 -3.26 -0.64
CA SER A 6 15.13 -4.66 -1.01
C SER A 6 14.38 -5.40 0.10
N GLY A 7 13.51 -6.34 -0.27
CA GLY A 7 12.74 -7.13 0.68
C GLY A 7 11.48 -6.41 1.16
N ILE A 8 11.13 -6.62 2.43
CA ILE A 8 9.94 -6.04 3.07
C ILE A 8 10.33 -4.71 3.72
N ILE A 9 9.59 -3.66 3.38
CA ILE A 9 9.76 -2.32 3.95
C ILE A 9 8.51 -2.04 4.78
N VAL A 10 8.70 -1.70 6.06
CA VAL A 10 7.60 -1.35 6.97
C VAL A 10 7.74 0.12 7.34
N ILE A 11 6.67 0.89 7.13
CA ILE A 11 6.59 2.31 7.51
C ILE A 11 5.77 2.42 8.78
N VAL A 12 6.38 2.95 9.84
CA VAL A 12 5.77 3.10 11.18
C VAL A 12 5.83 4.55 11.64
N GLY A 13 4.92 4.94 12.54
CA GLY A 13 4.82 6.31 13.02
C GLY A 13 3.43 6.63 13.61
N ASN A 14 3.33 7.78 14.28
CA ASN A 14 2.12 8.20 14.98
C ASN A 14 0.93 8.42 14.03
N PHE A 15 -0.28 8.46 14.60
CA PHE A 15 -1.50 8.82 13.88
C PHE A 15 -1.34 10.19 13.20
N GLY A 16 -1.79 10.31 11.95
CA GLY A 16 -1.74 11.57 11.20
C GLY A 16 -0.37 11.99 10.66
N CYS A 17 0.71 11.22 10.87
CA CYS A 17 2.05 11.61 10.40
C CYS A 17 2.34 11.34 8.91
N GLY A 18 1.34 10.91 8.12
CA GLY A 18 1.49 10.70 6.67
C GLY A 18 2.04 9.33 6.23
N LYS A 19 2.02 8.29 7.08
CA LYS A 19 2.54 6.94 6.74
C LYS A 19 2.00 6.39 5.41
N THR A 20 0.70 6.52 5.21
CA THR A 20 -0.01 6.06 4.00
C THR A 20 0.53 6.77 2.75
N GLU A 21 0.63 8.10 2.81
CA GLU A 21 1.13 8.92 1.69
C GLU A 21 2.59 8.60 1.36
N VAL A 22 3.44 8.46 2.38
CA VAL A 22 4.84 8.07 2.21
C VAL A 22 4.94 6.69 1.55
N SER A 23 4.13 5.72 1.99
CA SER A 23 4.12 4.36 1.45
C SER A 23 3.69 4.32 -0.01
N VAL A 24 2.63 5.07 -0.38
CA VAL A 24 2.16 5.19 -1.76
C VAL A 24 3.21 5.81 -2.67
N ASN A 25 3.78 6.95 -2.26
CA ASN A 25 4.78 7.65 -3.07
C ASN A 25 6.07 6.83 -3.24
N LEU A 26 6.50 6.13 -2.19
CA LEU A 26 7.65 5.23 -2.27
C LEU A 26 7.39 4.08 -3.25
N ALA A 27 6.20 3.48 -3.22
CA ALA A 27 5.82 2.42 -4.15
C ALA A 27 5.84 2.90 -5.61
N VAL A 28 5.28 4.09 -5.88
CA VAL A 28 5.31 4.71 -7.21
C VAL A 28 6.73 5.02 -7.66
N TYR A 29 7.56 5.58 -6.79
CA TYR A 29 8.96 5.89 -7.10
C TYR A 29 9.76 4.63 -7.47
N GLN A 30 9.63 3.56 -6.66
CA GLN A 30 10.31 2.28 -6.93
C GLN A 30 9.82 1.64 -8.23
N LYS A 31 8.49 1.67 -8.48
CA LYS A 31 7.91 1.16 -9.73
C LYS A 31 8.44 1.88 -10.95
N ARG A 32 8.49 3.22 -10.91
CA ARG A 32 9.08 4.07 -11.97
C ARG A 32 10.57 3.82 -12.17
N SER A 33 11.26 3.36 -11.13
CA SER A 33 12.66 2.96 -11.19
C SER A 33 12.87 1.53 -11.72
N GLY A 34 11.82 0.88 -12.23
CA GLY A 34 11.88 -0.46 -12.83
C GLY A 34 11.73 -1.62 -11.84
N MET A 35 11.47 -1.34 -10.56
CA MET A 35 11.30 -2.39 -9.55
C MET A 35 9.91 -3.02 -9.62
N ARG A 36 9.82 -4.31 -9.30
CA ARG A 36 8.54 -4.95 -8.97
C ARG A 36 8.14 -4.53 -7.56
N VAL A 37 6.93 -4.01 -7.41
CA VAL A 37 6.44 -3.45 -6.16
C VAL A 37 5.07 -4.02 -5.86
N LYS A 38 4.91 -4.51 -4.63
CA LYS A 38 3.62 -4.76 -4.01
C LYS A 38 3.45 -3.83 -2.81
N ILE A 39 2.24 -3.38 -2.55
CA ILE A 39 1.91 -2.54 -1.40
C ILE A 39 0.69 -3.11 -0.67
N GLY A 40 0.73 -3.12 0.64
CA GLY A 40 -0.39 -3.48 1.51
C GLY A 40 -0.48 -2.52 2.68
N ASP A 41 -1.67 -2.38 3.26
CA ASP A 41 -1.89 -1.59 4.47
C ASP A 41 -2.20 -2.52 5.65
N LEU A 42 -1.63 -2.19 6.81
CA LEU A 42 -1.82 -2.89 8.08
C LEU A 42 -2.55 -2.00 9.10
N ASP A 43 -2.94 -0.77 8.74
CA ASP A 43 -3.62 0.16 9.64
C ASP A 43 -5.05 -0.30 9.95
N LEU A 44 -5.28 -0.67 11.21
CA LEU A 44 -6.57 -1.17 11.72
C LEU A 44 -7.54 -0.04 12.10
N VAL A 45 -7.03 1.17 12.31
CA VAL A 45 -7.81 2.30 12.84
C VAL A 45 -8.42 3.08 11.70
N ASN A 46 -7.67 3.23 10.62
CA ASN A 46 -8.11 3.93 9.43
C ASN A 46 -7.97 3.00 8.23
N PRO A 47 -9.08 2.41 7.74
CA PRO A 47 -9.10 1.73 6.45
C PRO A 47 -8.99 2.76 5.31
N TYR A 48 -8.09 3.74 5.40
CA TYR A 48 -7.92 4.88 4.50
C TYR A 48 -7.62 4.40 3.07
N PHE A 49 -7.04 3.21 2.93
CA PHE A 49 -7.11 2.41 1.72
C PHE A 49 -8.50 1.78 1.52
N ARG A 50 -9.56 2.58 1.55
CA ARG A 50 -10.86 2.18 0.99
C ARG A 50 -10.73 2.16 -0.53
N THR A 51 -10.07 1.12 -1.01
CA THR A 51 -10.33 0.27 -2.18
C THR A 51 -10.71 0.86 -3.55
N ARG A 52 -10.86 2.17 -3.75
CA ARG A 52 -11.24 2.73 -5.07
C ARG A 52 -10.23 3.75 -5.60
N GLU A 53 -9.86 4.75 -4.80
CA GLU A 53 -9.06 5.86 -5.31
C GLU A 53 -7.60 5.46 -5.55
N ALA A 54 -6.91 4.94 -4.52
CA ALA A 54 -5.52 4.53 -4.67
C ALA A 54 -5.37 3.21 -5.42
N LYS A 55 -6.29 2.25 -5.24
CA LYS A 55 -6.20 0.92 -5.89
C LYS A 55 -6.15 1.06 -7.41
N GLN A 56 -7.13 1.74 -8.01
CA GLN A 56 -7.21 1.85 -9.47
C GLN A 56 -5.98 2.59 -10.01
N ALA A 57 -5.58 3.68 -9.36
CA ALA A 57 -4.39 4.45 -9.75
C ALA A 57 -3.10 3.61 -9.66
N LEU A 58 -2.89 2.88 -8.56
CA LEU A 58 -1.72 2.04 -8.34
C LEU A 58 -1.69 0.84 -9.29
N SER A 59 -2.82 0.16 -9.50
CA SER A 59 -2.92 -0.95 -10.46
C SER A 59 -2.70 -0.49 -11.90
N ASN A 60 -3.19 0.69 -12.29
CA ASN A 60 -2.90 1.27 -13.61
C ASN A 60 -1.41 1.59 -13.81
N LEU A 61 -0.67 1.85 -12.72
CA LEU A 61 0.79 2.00 -12.73
C LEU A 61 1.53 0.65 -12.67
N GLY A 62 0.81 -0.48 -12.64
CA GLY A 62 1.36 -1.83 -12.53
C GLY A 62 1.91 -2.17 -11.14
N ILE A 63 1.37 -1.56 -10.09
CA ILE A 63 1.69 -1.86 -8.69
C ILE A 63 0.60 -2.81 -8.16
N ASP A 64 1.03 -3.95 -7.62
CA ASP A 64 0.10 -4.91 -7.02
C ASP A 64 -0.31 -4.43 -5.62
N VAL A 65 -1.60 -4.30 -5.39
CA VAL A 65 -2.14 -3.92 -4.08
C VAL A 65 -2.63 -5.18 -3.37
N ILE A 66 -2.02 -5.50 -2.23
CA ILE A 66 -2.40 -6.61 -1.36
C ILE A 66 -3.67 -6.17 -0.60
N LEU A 67 -4.78 -6.82 -0.94
CA LEU A 67 -6.09 -6.53 -0.37
C LEU A 67 -6.75 -7.85 0.04
N PRO A 68 -7.62 -7.84 1.06
CA PRO A 68 -8.48 -8.99 1.33
C PRO A 68 -9.41 -9.29 0.14
N PRO A 69 -9.95 -10.52 0.05
CA PRO A 69 -10.94 -10.89 -0.95
C PRO A 69 -12.13 -9.93 -0.97
N ASN A 70 -12.72 -9.72 -2.15
CA ASN A 70 -13.79 -8.72 -2.35
C ASN A 70 -14.94 -8.81 -1.34
N GLN A 71 -15.29 -10.03 -0.92
CA GLN A 71 -16.34 -10.32 0.08
C GLN A 71 -16.03 -9.82 1.50
N PHE A 72 -14.76 -9.52 1.79
CA PHE A 72 -14.29 -9.03 3.09
C PHE A 72 -13.86 -7.56 3.04
N LEU A 73 -13.98 -6.87 1.89
CA LEU A 73 -13.62 -5.46 1.76
C LEU A 73 -14.44 -4.50 2.65
N GLN A 74 -15.61 -4.95 3.09
CA GLN A 74 -16.50 -4.21 4.00
C GLN A 74 -16.52 -4.79 5.41
N ALA A 75 -15.79 -5.87 5.66
CA ALA A 75 -15.66 -6.40 7.01
C ALA A 75 -14.62 -5.54 7.75
N ASP A 76 -14.96 -5.05 8.94
CA ASP A 76 -14.02 -4.39 9.86
C ASP A 76 -13.04 -5.41 10.49
N LEU A 77 -12.64 -6.42 9.73
CA LEU A 77 -11.73 -7.49 10.14
C LEU A 77 -10.34 -7.23 9.52
N PRO A 78 -9.26 -7.43 10.28
CA PRO A 78 -7.88 -7.23 9.84
C PRO A 78 -7.41 -8.37 8.93
N ILE A 79 -8.03 -8.53 7.76
CA ILE A 79 -7.74 -9.65 6.84
C ILE A 79 -6.75 -9.18 5.78
N LEU A 80 -5.59 -9.83 5.72
CA LEU A 80 -4.67 -9.77 4.59
C LEU A 80 -4.53 -11.16 4.00
N THR A 81 -4.72 -11.28 2.70
CA THR A 81 -4.47 -12.53 1.96
C THR A 81 -3.15 -12.43 1.17
N PRO A 82 -2.36 -13.52 1.09
CA PRO A 82 -1.10 -13.56 0.36
C PRO A 82 -1.19 -13.15 -1.12
#